data_AF-A0A388QR47-F1
#
_entry.id   AF-A0A388QR47-F1
#
_cell.length_a   1.000
_cell.length_b   1.000
_cell.length_c   1.000
_cell.angle_alpha   90.00
_cell.angle_beta   90.00
_cell.angle_gamma   90.00
#
_symmetry.space_group_name_H-M   'P 1'
#
loop_
_entity.id
_entity.type
_entity.pdbx_description
1 polymer ?
#
loop_
_entity_poly.entity_id
_entity_poly.type
_entity_poly.pdbx_seq_one_letter_code
_entity_poly.pdbx_strand_id
1 'polypeptide(L)'
;MDWQVKPIARTCAVSGQELRVGDIVTCIVHKPTGGLIERSDALKEKAADFQPSGLLLGKWTREVKERGEEEQAQRAQLLASREEFFLSLYENEEDPSGDKTVLKHILAMLLERKRLIKATGPADHGMIPYQHAASKQVYLVPALDLQPAHLLKVGATLDLLVG
;
A
#
# COMPACT_ATOMS: atom_id res chain seq x y z
N MET A 1 -1.47 7.78 -19.79
CA MET A 1 -0.61 8.08 -18.63
C MET A 1 0.09 6.79 -18.29
N ASP A 2 1.39 6.71 -18.60
CA ASP A 2 2.22 5.57 -18.23
C ASP A 2 2.46 5.60 -16.73
N TRP A 3 1.87 4.62 -16.06
CA TRP A 3 1.86 4.49 -14.62
C TRP A 3 3.17 3.82 -14.19
N GLN A 4 4.15 4.60 -13.74
CA GLN A 4 5.48 4.08 -13.42
C GLN A 4 5.67 3.81 -11.94
N VAL A 5 6.10 2.57 -11.67
CA VAL A 5 6.40 2.13 -10.32
C VAL A 5 7.59 2.79 -9.74
N LYS A 6 7.46 3.34 -8.52
CA LYS A 6 8.65 3.71 -7.76
C LYS A 6 9.48 2.43 -7.58
N PRO A 7 10.64 2.31 -8.24
CA PRO A 7 11.40 1.08 -8.26
C PRO A 7 11.80 0.68 -6.83
N ILE A 8 12.04 -0.61 -6.59
CA ILE A 8 12.64 -1.03 -5.33
C ILE A 8 13.96 -0.25 -5.15
N ALA A 9 14.21 0.22 -3.93
CA ALA A 9 15.46 0.88 -3.58
C ALA A 9 16.66 0.00 -3.94
N ARG A 10 17.84 0.61 -4.12
CA ARG A 10 19.08 -0.16 -4.36
C ARG A 10 19.63 -0.78 -3.08
N THR A 11 19.25 -0.25 -1.93
CA THR A 11 19.78 -0.64 -0.63
C THR A 11 18.65 -0.87 0.36
N CYS A 12 18.83 -1.87 1.21
CA CYS A 12 17.97 -2.17 2.33
C CYS A 12 18.03 -1.02 3.34
N ALA A 13 16.87 -0.44 3.67
CA ALA A 13 16.76 0.69 4.60
C ALA A 13 17.19 0.33 6.04
N VAL A 14 17.22 -0.96 6.38
CA VAL A 14 17.60 -1.44 7.72
C VAL A 14 19.08 -1.83 7.78
N SER A 15 19.53 -2.71 6.87
CA SER A 15 20.90 -3.25 6.93
C SER A 15 21.92 -2.46 6.11
N GLY A 16 21.48 -1.55 5.24
CA GLY A 16 22.34 -0.85 4.27
C GLY A 16 22.87 -1.76 3.14
N GLN A 17 22.56 -3.06 3.15
CA GLN A 17 23.00 -4.01 2.13
C GLN A 17 22.34 -3.70 0.78
N GLU A 18 23.05 -4.00 -0.30
CA GLU A 18 22.51 -3.92 -1.66
C GLU A 18 21.38 -4.94 -1.85
N LEU A 19 20.28 -4.50 -2.46
CA LEU A 19 19.15 -5.34 -2.86
C LEU A 19 19.41 -5.90 -4.26
N ARG A 20 19.35 -7.22 -4.40
CA ARG A 20 19.70 -7.98 -5.60
C ARG A 20 18.50 -8.71 -6.16
N VAL A 21 18.54 -9.03 -7.45
CA VAL A 21 17.51 -9.85 -8.10
C VAL A 21 17.33 -11.16 -7.34
N GLY A 22 16.07 -11.53 -7.07
CA GLY A 22 15.68 -12.67 -6.25
C GLY A 22 15.48 -12.37 -4.78
N ASP A 23 15.94 -11.22 -4.27
CA ASP A 23 15.69 -10.83 -2.88
C ASP A 23 14.19 -10.58 -2.65
N ILE A 24 13.68 -11.03 -1.52
CA ILE A 24 12.31 -10.68 -1.10
C ILE A 24 12.40 -9.43 -0.22
N VAL A 25 11.75 -8.36 -0.70
CA VAL A 25 11.77 -7.05 -0.07
C VAL A 25 10.41 -6.74 0.54
N THR A 26 10.40 -6.27 1.77
CA THR A 26 9.25 -5.64 2.40
C THR A 26 9.29 -4.14 2.09
N CYS A 27 8.30 -3.67 1.35
CA CYS A 27 8.03 -2.26 1.13
C CYS A 27 7.20 -1.74 2.30
N ILE A 28 7.72 -0.77 3.05
CA ILE A 28 7.15 -0.25 4.28
C ILE A 28 6.71 1.19 4.04
N VAL A 29 5.43 1.46 4.26
CA VAL A 29 4.86 2.80 4.17
C VAL A 29 4.73 3.38 5.56
N HIS A 30 5.34 4.54 5.77
CA HIS A 30 5.32 5.22 7.05
C HIS A 30 5.21 6.72 6.86
N LYS A 31 4.86 7.42 7.94
CA LYS A 31 4.82 8.88 7.99
C LYS A 31 5.69 9.33 9.16
N PRO A 32 6.88 9.89 8.91
CA PRO A 32 7.71 10.49 9.94
C PRO A 32 6.96 11.58 10.71
N THR A 33 7.34 11.80 11.97
CA THR A 33 6.77 12.88 12.78
C THR A 33 7.01 14.23 12.10
N GLY A 34 5.93 14.95 11.75
CA GLY A 34 5.99 16.22 11.03
C GLY A 34 6.34 16.12 9.54
N GLY A 35 6.50 14.90 9.01
CA GLY A 35 6.87 14.63 7.62
C GLY A 35 5.69 14.27 6.71
N LEU A 36 6.03 14.00 5.45
CA LEU A 36 5.12 13.43 4.45
C LEU A 36 5.16 11.89 4.50
N ILE A 37 4.20 11.25 3.82
CA ILE A 37 4.20 9.79 3.71
C ILE A 37 5.37 9.35 2.82
N GLU A 38 6.10 8.35 3.27
CA GLU A 38 7.30 7.81 2.63
C GLU A 38 7.20 6.29 2.46
N ARG A 39 8.03 5.77 1.55
CA ARG A 39 8.27 4.32 1.40
C ARG A 39 9.73 4.01 1.65
N SER A 40 9.97 3.04 2.51
CA SER A 40 11.28 2.43 2.75
C SER A 40 11.24 0.96 2.34
N ASP A 41 12.30 0.49 1.69
CA ASP A 41 12.40 -0.88 1.19
C ASP A 41 13.44 -1.62 2.03
N ALA A 42 13.09 -2.75 2.63
CA ALA A 42 13.99 -3.54 3.49
C ALA A 42 13.92 -5.03 3.10
N LEU A 43 15.03 -5.76 3.27
CA LEU A 43 15.04 -7.21 3.17
C LEU A 43 14.00 -7.81 4.11
N LYS A 44 13.24 -8.81 3.66
CA LYS A 44 12.12 -9.39 4.41
C LYS A 44 12.53 -9.84 5.82
N GLU A 45 13.68 -10.47 5.95
CA GLU A 45 14.25 -10.94 7.21
C GLU A 45 14.76 -9.83 8.13
N LYS A 46 14.93 -8.61 7.62
CA LYS A 46 15.33 -7.42 8.38
C LYS A 46 14.19 -6.44 8.62
N ALA A 47 13.06 -6.62 7.94
CA ALA A 47 11.93 -5.69 8.00
C ALA A 47 11.34 -5.56 9.42
N ALA A 48 11.44 -6.59 10.25
CA ALA A 48 11.00 -6.53 11.65
C ALA A 48 11.79 -5.55 12.51
N ASP A 49 13.05 -5.25 12.13
CA ASP A 49 13.91 -4.31 12.83
C ASP A 49 13.70 -2.86 12.38
N PHE A 50 12.83 -2.62 11.39
CA PHE A 50 12.54 -1.28 10.90
C PHE A 50 11.72 -0.48 11.92
N GLN A 51 12.26 0.64 12.37
CA GLN A 51 11.60 1.55 13.32
C GLN A 51 11.36 2.89 12.64
N PRO A 52 10.12 3.20 12.20
CA PRO A 52 9.81 4.52 11.67
C PRO A 52 9.86 5.57 12.79
N SER A 53 10.35 6.77 12.48
CA SER A 53 10.33 7.93 13.40
C SER A 53 8.93 8.54 13.60
N GLY A 54 7.88 7.81 13.24
CA GLY A 54 6.49 8.25 13.25
C GLY A 54 5.53 7.09 13.03
N LEU A 55 4.45 7.32 12.27
CA LEU A 55 3.36 6.37 12.12
C LEU A 55 3.67 5.32 11.04
N LEU A 56 3.62 4.04 11.40
CA LEU A 56 3.57 2.95 10.44
C LEU A 56 2.17 2.87 9.81
N LEU A 57 2.08 3.01 8.49
CA LEU A 57 0.82 2.98 7.77
C LEU A 57 0.48 1.57 7.28
N GLY A 58 1.44 0.88 6.67
CA GLY A 58 1.26 -0.48 6.18
C GLY A 58 2.50 -0.98 5.45
N LYS A 59 2.42 -2.17 4.87
CA LYS A 59 3.53 -2.84 4.21
C LYS A 59 3.04 -3.88 3.21
N TRP A 60 3.88 -4.24 2.25
CA TRP A 60 3.67 -5.40 1.39
C TRP A 60 5.03 -6.02 1.03
N THR A 61 5.01 -7.21 0.46
CA THR A 61 6.23 -7.87 0.00
C THR A 61 6.29 -7.99 -1.52
N ARG A 62 7.49 -7.92 -2.07
CA ARG A 62 7.72 -8.23 -3.49
C ARG A 62 9.16 -8.68 -3.71
N GLU A 63 9.34 -9.51 -4.73
CA GLU A 63 10.66 -9.93 -5.18
C GLU A 63 11.34 -8.83 -6.01
N VAL A 64 12.65 -8.68 -5.84
CA VAL A 64 13.46 -7.85 -6.74
C VAL A 64 13.61 -8.58 -8.06
N LYS A 65 13.07 -7.96 -9.11
CA LYS A 65 13.08 -8.52 -10.45
C LYS A 65 14.08 -7.81 -11.35
N GLU A 66 14.55 -8.50 -12.39
CA GLU A 66 15.44 -7.91 -13.38
C GLU A 66 14.73 -6.79 -14.17
N ARG A 67 15.48 -5.73 -14.52
CA ARG A 67 14.92 -4.61 -15.28
C ARG A 67 14.64 -5.07 -16.71
N GLY A 68 13.38 -4.99 -17.14
CA GLY A 68 12.97 -5.37 -18.49
C GLY A 68 11.98 -6.54 -18.57
N GLU A 69 11.43 -6.99 -17.43
CA GLU A 69 10.28 -7.89 -17.46
C GLU A 69 9.12 -7.36 -18.30
N GLU A 70 8.36 -8.29 -18.91
CA GLU A 70 7.17 -7.99 -19.69
C GLU A 70 6.19 -7.08 -18.93
N GLU A 71 5.64 -6.09 -19.63
CA GLU A 71 4.73 -5.09 -19.09
C GLU A 71 3.52 -5.71 -18.35
N GLN A 72 3.07 -6.89 -18.78
CA GLN A 72 1.99 -7.63 -18.14
C GLN A 72 2.37 -8.15 -16.74
N ALA A 73 3.59 -8.68 -16.58
CA ALA A 73 4.09 -9.16 -15.29
C ALA A 73 4.23 -7.99 -14.30
N GLN A 74 4.69 -6.83 -14.78
CA GLN A 74 4.78 -5.61 -13.99
C GLN A 74 3.40 -5.14 -13.51
N ARG A 75 2.39 -5.13 -14.40
CA ARG A 75 1.01 -4.74 -14.06
C ARG A 75 0.36 -5.69 -13.04
N ALA A 76 0.62 -6.98 -13.15
CA ALA A 76 0.13 -7.98 -12.19
C ALA A 76 0.77 -7.79 -10.81
N GLN A 77 2.09 -7.61 -10.76
CA GLN A 77 2.82 -7.34 -9.51
C GLN A 77 2.33 -6.06 -8.82
N LEU A 78 2.03 -5.03 -9.60
CA LEU A 78 1.47 -3.78 -9.08
C LEU A 78 0.14 -3.98 -8.40
N LEU A 79 -0.74 -4.75 -9.03
CA LEU A 79 -2.06 -5.03 -8.50
C LEU A 79 -1.95 -5.84 -7.20
N ALA A 80 -1.10 -6.87 -7.16
CA ALA A 80 -0.83 -7.65 -5.96
C ALA A 80 -0.27 -6.79 -4.82
N SER A 81 0.66 -5.87 -5.14
CA SER A 81 1.24 -4.94 -4.15
C SER A 81 0.17 -4.03 -3.52
N ARG A 82 -0.81 -3.58 -4.32
CA ARG A 82 -1.94 -2.75 -3.84
C ARG A 82 -2.89 -3.53 -2.95
N GLU A 83 -3.16 -4.79 -3.34
CA GLU A 83 -3.98 -5.70 -2.55
C GLU A 83 -3.33 -5.95 -1.20
N GLU A 84 -2.07 -6.42 -1.17
CA GLU A 84 -1.32 -6.64 0.07
C GLU A 84 -1.25 -5.38 0.93
N PHE A 85 -0.96 -4.22 0.32
CA PHE A 85 -0.91 -2.96 1.06
C PHE A 85 -2.26 -2.63 1.71
N PHE A 86 -3.37 -2.76 0.98
CA PHE A 86 -4.71 -2.55 1.55
C PHE A 86 -4.98 -3.45 2.75
N LEU A 87 -4.67 -4.75 2.65
CA LEU A 87 -4.86 -5.69 3.75
C LEU A 87 -4.01 -5.28 4.96
N SER A 88 -2.76 -4.86 4.73
CA SER A 88 -1.86 -4.44 5.81
C SER A 88 -2.34 -3.22 6.59
N LEU A 89 -3.17 -2.35 6.01
CA LEU A 89 -3.74 -1.18 6.71
C LEU A 89 -4.66 -1.58 7.87
N TYR A 90 -5.08 -2.85 7.95
CA TYR A 90 -5.93 -3.39 9.01
C TYR A 90 -5.14 -4.19 10.05
N GLU A 91 -3.82 -4.35 9.90
CA GLU A 91 -2.99 -5.02 10.91
C GLU A 91 -2.81 -4.17 12.19
N ASN A 92 -2.92 -2.85 12.09
CA ASN A 92 -2.86 -1.91 13.22
C ASN A 92 -3.89 -0.78 13.04
N GLU A 93 -4.74 -0.56 14.04
CA GLU A 93 -5.81 0.44 14.05
C GLU A 93 -5.36 1.89 14.30
N GLU A 94 -4.13 2.12 14.76
CA GLU A 94 -3.61 3.46 15.04
C GLU A 94 -3.61 4.35 13.79
N ASP A 95 -4.38 5.44 13.83
CA ASP A 95 -4.48 6.41 12.75
C ASP A 95 -4.69 7.85 13.27
N PRO A 96 -3.77 8.38 14.11
CA PRO A 96 -3.92 9.71 14.70
C PRO A 96 -3.98 10.85 13.66
N SER A 97 -3.50 10.61 12.43
CA SER A 97 -3.51 11.59 11.35
C SER A 97 -4.68 11.43 10.37
N GLY A 98 -5.46 10.34 10.46
CA GLY A 98 -6.51 10.03 9.48
C GLY A 98 -5.99 9.53 8.12
N ASP A 99 -4.67 9.36 7.96
CA ASP A 99 -4.08 8.97 6.69
C ASP A 99 -4.42 7.51 6.33
N LYS A 100 -4.46 6.58 7.31
CA LYS A 100 -4.88 5.19 7.04
C LYS A 100 -6.33 5.13 6.61
N THR A 101 -7.20 5.94 7.21
CA THR A 101 -8.62 6.06 6.88
C THR A 101 -8.81 6.45 5.41
N VAL A 102 -8.08 7.47 4.96
CA VAL A 102 -8.07 7.91 3.57
C VAL A 102 -7.52 6.83 2.64
N LEU A 103 -6.40 6.20 3.00
CA LEU A 103 -5.79 5.12 2.22
C LEU A 103 -6.70 3.89 2.07
N LYS A 104 -7.37 3.48 3.16
CA LYS A 104 -8.35 2.38 3.15
C LYS A 104 -9.46 2.64 2.14
N HIS A 105 -10.05 3.84 2.18
CA HIS A 105 -11.12 4.21 1.27
C HIS A 105 -10.67 4.20 -0.20
N ILE A 106 -9.53 4.81 -0.50
CA ILE A 106 -9.08 4.94 -1.89
C ILE A 106 -8.60 3.62 -2.48
N LEU A 107 -7.83 2.83 -1.72
CA LEU A 107 -7.44 1.50 -2.15
C LEU A 107 -8.67 0.60 -2.33
N ALA A 108 -9.68 0.71 -1.46
CA ALA A 108 -10.92 -0.05 -1.64
C ALA A 108 -11.58 0.26 -3.00
N MET A 109 -11.74 1.53 -3.37
CA MET A 109 -12.28 1.91 -4.69
C MET A 109 -11.46 1.34 -5.85
N LEU A 110 -10.13 1.37 -5.74
CA LEU A 110 -9.22 0.84 -6.77
C LEU A 110 -9.35 -0.67 -6.92
N LEU A 111 -9.37 -1.40 -5.79
CA LEU A 111 -9.48 -2.85 -5.74
C LEU A 111 -10.87 -3.34 -6.15
N GLU A 112 -11.93 -2.61 -5.82
CA GLU A 112 -13.29 -2.89 -6.26
C GLU A 112 -13.42 -2.80 -7.78
N ARG A 113 -12.85 -1.75 -8.40
CA ARG A 113 -12.79 -1.63 -9.88
C ARG A 113 -12.05 -2.80 -10.53
N LYS A 114 -11.11 -3.41 -9.80
CA LYS A 114 -10.35 -4.60 -10.24
C LYS A 114 -10.98 -5.92 -9.79
N ARG A 115 -12.14 -5.89 -9.13
CA ARG A 115 -12.89 -7.05 -8.61
C ARG A 115 -12.13 -7.91 -7.59
N LEU A 116 -11.16 -7.32 -6.90
CA LEU A 116 -10.42 -8.00 -5.81
C LEU A 116 -11.17 -7.91 -4.48
N ILE A 117 -11.99 -6.88 -4.31
CA ILE A 117 -12.95 -6.78 -3.23
C ILE A 117 -14.33 -6.45 -3.82
N LYS A 118 -15.39 -6.70 -3.03
CA LYS A 118 -16.77 -6.39 -3.42
C LYS A 118 -17.54 -5.84 -2.24
N ALA A 119 -18.24 -4.71 -2.42
CA ALA A 119 -19.19 -4.22 -1.42
C ALA A 119 -20.31 -5.25 -1.19
N THR A 120 -20.59 -5.56 0.08
CA THR A 120 -21.58 -6.57 0.49
C THR A 120 -22.88 -5.97 0.99
N GLY A 121 -22.93 -4.65 1.15
CA GLY A 121 -24.11 -3.92 1.61
C GLY A 121 -23.90 -2.40 1.49
N PRO A 122 -24.93 -1.60 1.83
CA PRO A 122 -24.82 -0.16 1.92
C PRO A 122 -23.86 0.26 3.04
N ALA A 123 -23.48 1.53 3.04
CA ALA A 123 -22.77 2.12 4.18
C ALA A 123 -23.66 2.09 5.42
N ASP A 124 -23.13 1.60 6.54
CA ASP A 124 -23.75 1.65 7.86
C ASP A 124 -22.81 2.38 8.82
N HIS A 125 -23.33 3.34 9.59
CA HIS A 125 -22.54 4.21 10.47
C HIS A 125 -21.27 4.82 9.80
N GLY A 126 -21.36 5.14 8.50
CA GLY A 126 -20.24 5.69 7.73
C GLY A 126 -19.17 4.67 7.35
N MET A 127 -19.47 3.38 7.40
CA MET A 127 -18.58 2.28 7.02
C MET A 127 -19.23 1.40 5.95
N ILE A 128 -18.51 1.06 4.90
CA ILE A 128 -18.96 0.17 3.83
C ILE A 128 -18.29 -1.19 4.04
N PRO A 129 -19.06 -2.30 4.13
CA PRO A 129 -18.49 -3.63 4.28
C PRO A 129 -18.03 -4.19 2.93
N TYR A 130 -16.72 -4.39 2.78
CA TYR A 130 -16.12 -4.98 1.59
C TYR A 130 -15.64 -6.40 1.87
N GLN A 131 -16.08 -7.38 1.08
CA GLN A 131 -15.56 -8.73 1.14
C GLN A 131 -14.39 -8.90 0.17
N HIS A 132 -13.28 -9.44 0.67
CA HIS A 132 -12.12 -9.80 -0.12
C HIS A 132 -12.36 -11.08 -0.92
N ALA A 133 -12.04 -11.05 -2.23
CA ALA A 133 -12.37 -12.14 -3.14
C ALA A 133 -11.62 -13.43 -2.80
N ALA A 134 -10.33 -13.34 -2.45
CA ALA A 134 -9.49 -14.50 -2.17
C ALA A 134 -9.73 -15.06 -0.76
N SER A 135 -9.62 -14.22 0.27
CA SER A 135 -9.71 -14.67 1.67
C SER A 135 -11.13 -14.76 2.23
N LYS A 136 -12.13 -14.19 1.53
CA LYS A 136 -13.52 -14.04 1.98
C LYS A 136 -13.73 -13.19 3.24
N GLN A 137 -12.66 -12.63 3.80
CA GLN A 137 -12.68 -11.74 4.94
C GLN A 137 -13.40 -10.43 4.59
N VAL A 138 -14.11 -9.87 5.56
CA VAL A 138 -14.81 -8.59 5.43
C VAL A 138 -13.97 -7.50 6.08
N TYR A 139 -13.79 -6.40 5.34
CA TYR A 139 -13.09 -5.20 5.75
C TYR A 139 -14.08 -4.03 5.81
N LEU A 140 -14.12 -3.33 6.94
CA LEU A 140 -14.94 -2.13 7.11
C LEU A 140 -14.17 -0.92 6.60
N VAL A 141 -14.63 -0.37 5.47
CA VAL A 141 -13.98 0.75 4.80
C VAL A 141 -14.74 2.03 5.13
N PRO A 142 -14.10 3.09 5.66
CA PRO A 142 -14.75 4.37 5.89
C PRO A 142 -15.36 4.94 4.61
N ALA A 143 -16.62 5.36 4.64
CA ALA A 143 -17.31 6.03 3.56
C ALA A 143 -16.94 7.51 3.58
N LEU A 144 -15.90 7.88 2.82
CA LEU A 144 -15.43 9.25 2.74
C LEU A 144 -16.04 9.95 1.52
N ASP A 145 -16.50 11.19 1.71
CA ASP A 145 -16.76 12.08 0.60
C ASP A 145 -15.44 12.72 0.15
N LEU A 146 -14.81 12.10 -0.85
CA LEU A 146 -13.52 12.54 -1.36
C LEU A 146 -13.65 13.85 -2.13
N GLN A 147 -13.30 14.95 -1.46
CA GLN A 147 -13.10 16.22 -2.13
C GLN A 147 -11.91 16.16 -3.12
N PRO A 148 -11.91 16.93 -4.21
CA PRO A 148 -10.84 16.92 -5.21
C PRO A 148 -9.42 17.15 -4.65
N ALA A 149 -9.30 17.92 -3.56
CA ALA A 149 -8.03 18.13 -2.87
C ALA A 149 -7.46 16.83 -2.24
N HIS A 150 -8.32 15.93 -1.75
CA HIS A 150 -7.92 14.62 -1.26
C HIS A 150 -7.40 13.74 -2.39
N LEU A 151 -8.02 13.80 -3.56
CA LEU A 151 -7.58 13.05 -4.74
C LEU A 151 -6.21 13.50 -5.24
N LEU A 152 -5.88 14.79 -5.18
CA LEU A 152 -4.57 15.30 -5.58
C LEU A 152 -3.46 14.89 -4.60
N LYS A 153 -3.70 15.03 -3.30
CA LYS A 153 -2.74 14.63 -2.25
C LYS A 153 -2.49 13.13 -2.26
N VAL A 154 -3.54 12.35 -2.53
CA VAL A 154 -3.45 10.88 -2.55
C VAL A 154 -3.00 10.34 -3.90
N GLY A 155 -3.30 10.99 -5.03
CA GLY A 155 -2.72 10.63 -6.32
C GLY A 155 -1.20 10.67 -6.27
N ALA A 156 -0.63 11.76 -5.75
CA ALA A 156 0.81 11.87 -5.51
C ALA A 156 1.34 10.81 -4.52
N THR A 157 0.56 10.47 -3.49
CA THR A 157 0.94 9.45 -2.49
C THR A 157 0.86 8.04 -3.08
N LEU A 158 -0.18 7.70 -3.81
CA LEU A 158 -0.32 6.41 -4.47
C LEU A 158 0.73 6.24 -5.55
N ASP A 159 0.95 7.26 -6.40
CA ASP A 159 2.03 7.27 -7.40
C ASP A 159 3.42 7.12 -6.76
N LEU A 160 3.62 7.67 -5.55
CA LEU A 160 4.88 7.53 -4.81
C LEU A 160 5.05 6.12 -4.20
N LEU A 161 3.97 5.47 -3.79
CA LEU A 161 4.00 4.25 -2.96
C LEU A 161 3.82 2.97 -3.78
N VAL A 162 2.76 2.92 -4.59
CA VAL A 162 2.26 1.75 -5.36
C VAL A 162 1.94 2.11 -6.82
N GLY A 163 2.31 3.34 -7.21
CA GLY A 163 2.81 3.72 -8.51
C GLY A 163 3.54 2.56 -9.08
#